data_AF-A0A7C2NRQ0-F1
#
_entry.id   AF-A0A7C2NRQ0-F1
#
_cell.length_a   1.000
_cell.length_b   1.000
_cell.length_c   1.000
_cell.angle_alpha   90.00
_cell.angle_beta   90.00
_cell.angle_gamma   90.00
#
_symmetry.space_group_name_H-M   'P 1'
#
loop_
_entity.id
_entity.type
_entity.pdbx_description
1 polymer ?
#
loop_
_entity_poly.entity_id
_entity_poly.type
_entity_poly.pdbx_seq_one_letter_code
_entity_poly.pdbx_strand_id
1 'polypeptide(L)'
;MVVTLRRLAFAAVLIFLLLAVGVFAYSNPEPIDIDVGLARFEQVPMAVAFALVLAAGWLFGVLSAALALMRSAGEKRRLKNDLKHAEAELRARPPAT
;
A
#
# COMPACT_ATOMS: atom_id res chain seq x y z
N MET A 1 10.35 13.19 13.54
CA MET A 1 10.20 12.15 14.60
C MET A 1 9.03 11.20 14.34
N VAL A 2 7.82 11.68 14.02
CA VAL A 2 6.66 10.80 13.74
C VAL A 2 6.84 9.93 12.48
N VAL A 3 7.42 10.50 11.41
CA VAL A 3 7.67 9.76 10.16
C VAL A 3 8.71 8.65 10.34
N THR A 4 9.77 8.90 11.11
CA THR A 4 10.80 7.91 11.43
C THR A 4 10.24 6.78 12.30
N LEU A 5 9.41 7.11 13.29
CA LEU A 5 8.72 6.12 14.12
C LEU A 5 7.77 5.23 13.31
N ARG A 6 6.98 5.82 12.39
CA ARG A 6 6.08 5.07 11.51
C ARG A 6 6.85 4.11 10.59
N ARG A 7 8.00 4.55 10.06
CA ARG A 7 8.86 3.68 9.24
C ARG A 7 9.46 2.54 10.05
N LEU A 8 9.90 2.80 11.28
CA LEU A 8 10.42 1.76 12.16
C LEU A 8 9.35 0.74 12.53
N ALA A 9 8.15 1.19 12.90
CA ALA A 9 7.03 0.32 13.20
C ALA A 9 6.64 -0.55 12.00
N PHE A 10 6.59 0.04 10.80
CA PHE A 10 6.33 -0.70 9.57
C PHE A 10 7.41 -1.76 9.29
N ALA A 11 8.69 -1.39 9.41
CA ALA A 11 9.79 -2.34 9.24
C ALA A 11 9.74 -3.47 10.28
N ALA A 12 9.44 -3.15 11.54
CA ALA A 12 9.29 -4.14 12.61
C ALA A 12 8.15 -5.12 12.34
N VAL A 13 6.98 -4.63 11.90
CA VAL A 13 5.85 -5.48 11.50
C VAL A 13 6.22 -6.36 10.31
N LEU A 14 6.91 -5.81 9.31
CA LEU A 14 7.34 -6.58 8.14
C LEU A 14 8.32 -7.69 8.53
N ILE A 15 9.31 -7.38 9.36
CA ILE A 15 10.27 -8.36 9.89
C ILE A 15 9.54 -9.43 10.71
N PHE A 16 8.64 -9.02 11.60
CA PHE A 16 7.84 -9.96 12.40
C PHE A 16 7.03 -10.92 11.51
N LEU A 17 6.34 -10.39 10.49
CA LEU A 17 5.59 -11.22 9.55
C LEU A 17 6.49 -12.19 8.79
N LEU A 18 7.65 -11.74 8.30
CA LEU A 18 8.61 -12.61 7.62
C LEU A 18 9.14 -13.72 8.54
N LEU A 19 9.45 -13.39 9.80
CA LEU A 19 9.88 -14.38 10.78
C LEU A 19 8.75 -15.36 11.12
N ALA A 20 7.53 -14.88 11.33
CA ALA A 20 6.37 -15.71 11.61
C ALA A 20 6.10 -16.70 10.46
N VAL A 21 6.18 -16.25 9.21
CA VAL A 21 6.07 -17.09 8.02
C VAL A 21 7.21 -18.12 7.98
N GLY A 22 8.45 -17.71 8.23
CA GLY A 22 9.61 -18.60 8.24
C GLY A 22 9.48 -19.70 9.31
N VAL A 23 9.09 -19.34 10.53
CA VAL A 23 8.83 -20.29 11.62
C VAL A 23 7.68 -21.23 11.24
N PHE A 24 6.58 -20.70 10.73
CA PHE A 24 5.43 -21.51 10.33
C PHE A 24 5.79 -22.52 9.23
N ALA A 25 6.51 -22.09 8.20
CA ALA A 25 6.95 -22.96 7.10
C ALA A 25 7.97 -24.02 7.57
N TYR A 26 8.88 -23.66 8.49
CA TYR A 26 9.82 -24.62 9.08
C TYR A 26 9.10 -25.67 9.96
N SER A 27 8.13 -25.23 10.76
CA SER A 27 7.37 -26.11 11.65
C SER A 27 6.37 -26.99 10.91
N ASN A 28 5.96 -26.61 9.69
CA ASN A 28 4.99 -27.33 8.88
C ASN A 28 5.54 -27.57 7.47
N PRO A 29 6.52 -28.48 7.31
CA PRO A 29 7.18 -28.73 6.02
C PRO A 29 6.33 -29.57 5.07
N GLU A 30 5.26 -30.21 5.57
CA GLU A 30 4.38 -31.04 4.75
C GLU A 30 3.62 -30.19 3.73
N PRO A 31 3.50 -30.66 2.48
CA PRO A 31 2.68 -30.01 1.47
C PRO A 31 1.22 -29.94 1.91
N ILE A 32 0.54 -28.85 1.56
CA ILE A 32 -0.86 -28.62 1.91
C ILE A 32 -1.75 -28.70 0.68
N ASP A 33 -2.98 -29.16 0.90
CA ASP A 33 -4.05 -29.04 -0.08
C ASP A 33 -4.76 -27.70 0.09
N ILE A 34 -4.90 -26.95 -1.00
CA ILE A 34 -5.52 -25.63 -1.01
C ILE A 34 -6.74 -25.69 -1.92
N ASP A 35 -7.92 -25.57 -1.32
CA ASP A 35 -9.18 -25.42 -2.05
C ASP A 35 -9.64 -23.96 -1.97
N VAL A 36 -9.68 -23.28 -3.12
CA VAL A 36 -10.13 -21.89 -3.23
C VAL A 36 -11.57 -21.77 -3.72
N GLY A 37 -12.33 -22.87 -3.73
CA GLY A 37 -13.73 -22.95 -4.18
C GLY A 37 -13.92 -22.96 -5.70
N LEU A 38 -12.95 -22.45 -6.47
CA LEU A 38 -12.91 -22.49 -7.94
C LEU A 38 -11.95 -23.56 -8.49
N ALA A 39 -10.92 -23.88 -7.71
CA ALA A 39 -9.89 -24.85 -8.05
C ALA A 39 -9.32 -25.44 -6.76
N ARG A 40 -8.93 -26.72 -6.82
CA ARG A 40 -8.21 -27.39 -5.75
C ARG A 40 -6.79 -27.67 -6.22
N PHE A 41 -5.83 -27.24 -5.41
CA PHE A 41 -4.42 -27.48 -5.63
C PHE A 41 -3.92 -28.46 -4.57
N GLU A 42 -3.47 -29.63 -5.01
CA GLU A 42 -2.99 -30.68 -4.12
C GLU A 42 -1.47 -30.59 -3.97
N GLN A 43 -0.99 -30.98 -2.78
CA GLN A 43 0.45 -31.06 -2.48
C GLN A 43 1.24 -29.77 -2.77
N VAL A 44 0.62 -28.61 -2.54
CA VAL A 44 1.30 -27.33 -2.75
C VAL A 44 2.33 -27.12 -1.65
N PRO A 45 3.61 -26.84 -1.99
CA PRO A 45 4.59 -26.46 -0.99
C PRO A 45 4.12 -25.19 -0.28
N MET A 46 4.07 -25.24 1.04
CA MET A 46 3.58 -24.13 1.86
C MET A 46 4.30 -22.80 1.56
N ALA A 47 5.61 -22.87 1.29
CA ALA A 47 6.41 -21.71 0.87
C ALA A 47 5.89 -21.05 -0.42
N VAL A 48 5.43 -21.83 -1.40
CA VAL A 48 4.88 -21.32 -2.67
C VAL A 48 3.54 -20.63 -2.42
N ALA A 49 2.67 -21.24 -1.62
CA ALA A 49 1.38 -20.65 -1.26
C ALA A 49 1.55 -19.28 -0.57
N PHE A 50 2.44 -19.21 0.42
CA PHE A 50 2.76 -17.95 1.10
C PHE A 50 3.37 -16.91 0.18
N ALA A 51 4.32 -17.30 -0.68
CA ALA A 51 4.94 -16.39 -1.64
C ALA A 51 3.91 -15.78 -2.59
N LEU A 52 2.95 -16.58 -3.08
CA LEU A 52 1.88 -16.11 -3.96
C LEU A 52 0.93 -15.15 -3.23
N VAL A 53 0.49 -15.48 -2.02
CA VAL A 53 -0.39 -14.61 -1.22
C VAL A 53 0.32 -13.29 -0.90
N LEU A 54 1.58 -13.34 -0.49
CA LEU A 54 2.39 -12.15 -0.20
C LEU A 54 2.58 -11.29 -1.45
N ALA A 55 2.92 -11.91 -2.60
CA ALA A 55 3.08 -11.21 -3.86
C ALA A 55 1.77 -10.54 -4.32
N ALA A 56 0.63 -11.25 -4.21
CA ALA A 56 -0.68 -10.72 -4.55
C ALA A 56 -1.06 -9.53 -3.64
N GLY A 57 -0.91 -9.68 -2.32
CA GLY A 57 -1.18 -8.62 -1.36
C GLY A 57 -0.27 -7.40 -1.56
N TRP A 58 1.02 -7.62 -1.82
CA TRP A 58 1.97 -6.56 -2.13
C TRP A 58 1.59 -5.80 -3.41
N LEU A 59 1.30 -6.52 -4.49
CA LEU A 59 0.90 -5.92 -5.76
C LEU A 59 -0.38 -5.09 -5.59
N PHE A 60 -1.38 -5.62 -4.90
CA PHE A 60 -2.61 -4.91 -4.60
C PHE A 60 -2.35 -3.64 -3.76
N GLY A 61 -1.48 -3.73 -2.76
CA GLY A 61 -1.08 -2.59 -1.93
C GLY A 61 -0.37 -1.49 -2.74
N VAL A 62 0.57 -1.87 -3.63
CA VAL A 62 1.28 -0.94 -4.51
C VAL A 62 0.32 -0.25 -5.47
N LEU A 63 -0.59 -1.00 -6.10
CA LEU A 63 -1.60 -0.44 -6.99
C LEU A 63 -2.52 0.54 -6.25
N SER A 64 -2.98 0.16 -5.05
CA SER A 64 -3.82 1.03 -4.22
C SER A 64 -3.10 2.32 -3.83
N ALA A 65 -1.83 2.23 -3.44
CA ALA A 65 -1.01 3.39 -3.09
C ALA A 65 -0.76 4.30 -4.31
N ALA A 66 -0.50 3.71 -5.49
CA ALA A 66 -0.31 4.46 -6.73
C ALA A 66 -1.56 5.27 -7.09
N LEU A 67 -2.75 4.64 -7.04
CA LEU A 67 -4.02 5.33 -7.28
C LEU A 67 -4.26 6.47 -6.29
N ALA A 68 -3.99 6.25 -5.00
CA ALA A 68 -4.12 7.29 -3.98
C ALA A 68 -3.17 8.47 -4.21
N LEU A 69 -1.94 8.20 -4.64
CA LEU A 69 -0.94 9.23 -5.00
C LEU A 69 -1.37 10.02 -6.24
N MET A 70 -1.88 9.35 -7.27
CA MET A 70 -2.41 10.02 -8.47
C MET A 70 -3.55 10.98 -8.13
N ARG A 71 -4.49 10.53 -7.28
CA ARG A 71 -5.59 11.39 -6.79
C ARG A 71 -5.07 12.60 -6.04
N SER A 72 -4.16 12.38 -5.09
CA SER A 72 -3.54 13.44 -4.29
C SER A 72 -2.78 14.45 -5.17
N ALA A 73 -2.11 13.99 -6.22
CA ALA A 73 -1.42 14.85 -7.17
C ALA A 73 -2.38 15.72 -7.99
N GLY A 74 -3.54 15.18 -8.37
CA GLY A 74 -4.62 15.92 -9.04
C GLY A 74 -5.19 17.01 -8.13
N GLU A 75 -5.53 16.66 -6.88
CA GLU A 75 -6.03 17.60 -5.88
C GLU A 75 -5.02 18.73 -5.61
N LYS A 76 -3.73 18.40 -5.48
CA LYS A 76 -2.66 19.39 -5.33
C LYS A 76 -2.57 20.35 -6.51
N ARG A 77 -2.71 19.87 -7.74
CA ARG A 77 -2.71 20.72 -8.96
C ARG A 77 -3.91 21.64 -8.97
N ARG A 78 -5.10 21.13 -8.65
CA ARG A 78 -6.34 21.92 -8.56
C ARG A 78 -6.21 23.03 -7.51
N LEU A 79 -5.81 22.68 -6.28
CA LEU A 79 -5.59 23.64 -5.19
C LEU A 79 -4.60 24.76 -5.59
N LYS A 80 -3.55 24.44 -6.34
CA LYS A 80 -2.58 25.43 -6.82
C LYS A 80 -3.17 26.39 -7.85
N ASN A 81 -4.09 25.92 -8.69
CA ASN A 81 -4.77 26.76 -9.68
C ASN A 81 -5.82 27.64 -9.01
N ASP A 82 -6.62 27.08 -8.08
CA ASP A 82 -7.61 27.82 -7.32
C ASP A 82 -6.96 28.98 -6.54
N LEU A 83 -5.80 28.73 -5.92
CA LEU A 83 -5.01 29.76 -5.24
C LEU A 83 -4.59 30.90 -6.20
N LYS A 84 -4.09 30.55 -7.40
CA LYS A 84 -3.69 31.55 -8.39
C LYS A 84 -4.86 32.40 -8.89
N HIS A 85 -6.04 31.80 -9.07
CA HIS A 85 -7.24 32.51 -9.47
C HIS A 85 -7.69 33.48 -8.37
N ALA A 86 -7.73 33.03 -7.12
CA ALA A 86 -8.07 33.88 -5.98
C ALA A 86 -7.08 35.06 -5.82
N GLU A 87 -5.77 34.82 -6.00
CA GLU A 87 -4.75 35.89 -5.98
C GLU A 87 -4.94 36.90 -7.13
N ALA A 88 -5.33 36.43 -8.32
CA ALA A 88 -5.59 37.30 -9.47
C ALA A 88 -6.84 38.17 -9.25
N GLU A 89 -7.91 37.62 -8.68
CA GLU A 89 -9.11 38.38 -8.31
C GLU A 89 -8.81 39.46 -7.27
N LEU A 90 -8.01 39.15 -6.25
CA LEU A 90 -7.59 40.13 -5.25
C LEU A 90 -6.75 41.27 -5.86
N ARG A 91 -5.87 40.97 -6.82
CA ARG A 91 -5.08 42.00 -7.54
C ARG A 91 -5.91 42.84 -8.49
N ALA A 92 -6.94 42.25 -9.11
CA ALA A 92 -7.85 42.96 -10.02
C ALA A 92 -8.91 43.79 -9.27
N ARG A 93 -9.06 43.59 -7.95
CA ARG A 93 -10.02 44.33 -7.13
C ARG A 93 -9.57 45.79 -6.96
N PRO A 94 -10.36 46.78 -7.41
CA PRO A 94 -10.04 48.18 -7.19
C PRO A 94 -10.06 48.53 -5.69
N PRO A 95 -9.29 49.54 -5.25
CA PRO A 95 -9.25 49.94 -3.84
C PRO A 95 -10.66 50.33 -3.39
N ALA A 96 -11.07 49.84 -2.22
CA ALA A 96 -12.35 50.19 -1.64
C ALA A 96 -12.37 51.70 -1.36
N THR A 97 -13.27 52.41 -2.07
CA THR A 97 -13.58 53.83 -1.83
C THR A 97 -14.34 54.00 -0.53
#